data_AF-A0A6B1I5K4-F1
#
_entry.id   AF-A0A6B1I5K4-F1
#
_cell.length_a   1.000
_cell.length_b   1.000
_cell.length_c   1.000
_cell.angle_alpha   90.00
_cell.angle_beta   90.00
_cell.angle_gamma   90.00
#
_symmetry.space_group_name_H-M   'P 1'
#
loop_
_entity.id
_entity.type
_entity.pdbx_description
1 polymer ?
#
loop_
_entity_poly.entity_id
_entity_poly.type
_entity_poly.pdbx_seq_one_letter_code
_entity_poly.pdbx_strand_id
1 'polypeptide(L)'
;MSRKDRLSAFAGQAGFTVRDESGVLRAVRVPCLLAGGVVGTCTIETSYNPASRKPDNQIGGDIHAVRITTDEERDGRVYQADGTPIGNYVAGDGKTWSNISIKKGWQGNPEEDATASDLIHRYAKHIVGAVSEAGYSETSFLAKLGPFKIPNTFEARAAIGPVQGRICDQRIAIIGLGGTGAYVLDLIAKTPVKEIHLLDSDDVEWHTFMRAPGGPTAEEIESVRKGSLRKVNYYHSKYASLREGIHPHAVRVDSPSMFREFLSVHPVDFAFVCIDQLTDGDSARQDVVYCALSEAEVPFIDSGVSITVEDGAVRGAVTTSAYEAGSVAWKDAIPNARVEGNVPGYRNVQLAIATSSYRK
;
A
#
# COMPACT_ATOMS: atom_id res chain seq x y z
N MET A 1 7.91 6.49 33.91
CA MET A 1 7.87 5.70 32.67
C MET A 1 8.94 4.64 32.73
N SER A 2 8.58 3.39 32.43
CA SER A 2 9.57 2.33 32.23
C SER A 2 10.44 2.66 31.01
N ARG A 3 11.63 2.07 30.92
CA ARG A 3 12.56 2.30 29.79
C ARG A 3 11.95 1.88 28.44
N LYS A 4 11.16 0.80 28.43
CA LYS A 4 10.39 0.33 27.26
C LYS A 4 9.32 1.33 26.83
N ASP A 5 8.72 2.05 27.78
CA ASP A 5 7.73 3.10 27.49
C ASP A 5 8.37 4.31 26.80
N ARG A 6 9.63 4.64 27.11
CA ARG A 6 10.36 5.75 26.48
C ARG A 6 10.63 5.49 25.00
N LEU A 7 11.10 4.28 24.68
CA LEU A 7 11.33 3.88 23.30
C LEU A 7 10.02 3.87 22.52
N SER A 8 8.94 3.33 23.09
CA SER A 8 7.63 3.27 22.43
C SER A 8 7.02 4.66 22.20
N ALA A 9 7.12 5.55 23.19
CA ALA A 9 6.66 6.94 23.05
C ALA A 9 7.45 7.70 21.98
N PHE A 10 8.78 7.56 21.97
CA PHE A 10 9.63 8.17 20.95
C PHE A 10 9.37 7.59 19.57
N ALA A 11 9.16 6.27 19.46
CA ALA A 11 8.78 5.60 18.21
C ALA A 11 7.48 6.17 17.64
N GLY A 12 6.47 6.39 18.50
CA GLY A 12 5.21 7.03 18.10
C GLY A 12 5.39 8.47 17.63
N GLN A 13 6.22 9.26 18.32
CA GLN A 13 6.50 10.65 17.94
C GLN A 13 7.29 10.75 16.62
N ALA A 14 8.29 9.90 16.44
CA ALA A 14 9.19 9.93 15.29
C ALA A 14 8.71 9.09 14.11
N GLY A 15 7.60 8.35 14.24
CA GLY A 15 6.98 7.62 13.13
C GLY A 15 7.69 6.31 12.74
N PHE A 16 8.33 5.62 13.68
CA PHE A 16 8.93 4.30 13.45
C PHE A 16 8.31 3.22 14.34
N THR A 17 8.56 1.95 14.04
CA THR A 17 8.00 0.81 14.81
C THR A 17 9.11 0.00 15.46
N VAL A 18 8.86 -0.54 16.66
CA VAL A 18 9.78 -1.45 17.34
C VAL A 18 9.20 -2.85 17.34
N ARG A 19 9.98 -3.83 16.89
CA ARG A 19 9.63 -5.26 16.86
C ARG A 19 10.64 -6.06 17.66
N ASP A 20 10.16 -7.11 18.31
CA ASP A 20 11.00 -8.12 18.96
C ASP A 20 10.82 -9.42 18.18
N GLU A 21 11.87 -9.85 17.48
CA GLU A 21 11.86 -11.05 16.63
C GLU A 21 12.92 -12.02 17.14
N SER A 22 12.48 -13.11 17.78
CA SER A 22 13.37 -14.14 18.33
C SER A 22 14.43 -13.62 19.32
N GLY A 23 14.09 -12.60 20.11
CA GLY A 23 15.01 -12.00 21.10
C GLY A 23 15.94 -10.94 20.53
N VAL A 24 15.75 -10.57 19.25
CA VAL A 24 16.44 -9.43 18.62
C VAL A 24 15.45 -8.28 18.49
N LEU A 25 15.79 -7.16 19.13
CA LEU A 25 14.98 -5.95 19.04
C LEU A 25 15.36 -5.19 17.77
N ARG A 26 14.35 -4.78 17.00
CA ARG A 26 14.49 -4.05 15.74
C ARG A 26 13.65 -2.79 15.78
N ALA A 27 14.24 -1.63 15.50
CA ALA A 27 13.49 -0.44 15.11
C ALA A 27 13.45 -0.36 13.59
N VAL A 28 12.27 -0.47 13.03
CA VAL A 28 12.03 -0.55 11.58
C VAL A 28 11.42 0.77 11.13
N ARG A 29 11.83 1.24 9.95
CA ARG A 29 11.43 2.52 9.35
C ARG A 29 11.81 3.75 10.17
N VAL A 30 13.00 3.74 10.79
CA VAL A 30 13.55 4.90 11.48
C VAL A 30 13.91 5.99 10.46
N PRO A 31 13.35 7.21 10.56
CA PRO A 31 13.74 8.35 9.73
C PRO A 31 15.24 8.60 9.77
N CYS A 32 15.87 8.77 8.60
CA CYS A 32 17.31 9.04 8.50
C CYS A 32 17.64 9.92 7.29
N LEU A 33 18.83 10.53 7.30
CA LEU A 33 19.42 11.17 6.13
C LEU A 33 20.29 10.17 5.37
N LEU A 34 20.19 10.18 4.06
CA LEU A 34 20.96 9.41 3.09
C LEU A 34 21.91 10.34 2.32
N ALA A 35 22.70 9.76 1.42
CA ALA A 35 23.69 10.50 0.63
C ALA A 35 23.08 11.72 -0.08
N GLY A 36 23.74 12.86 0.05
CA GLY A 36 23.28 14.13 -0.53
C GLY A 36 22.16 14.82 0.26
N GLY A 37 21.92 14.43 1.52
CA GLY A 37 20.90 15.05 2.39
C GLY A 37 19.47 14.61 2.08
N VAL A 38 19.33 13.52 1.30
CA VAL A 38 18.04 12.91 0.96
C VAL A 38 17.46 12.25 2.21
N VAL A 39 16.15 12.40 2.41
CA VAL A 39 15.43 11.76 3.50
C VAL A 39 15.01 10.34 3.10
N GLY A 40 15.31 9.36 3.97
CA GLY A 40 14.87 7.98 3.80
C GLY A 40 14.57 7.29 5.13
N THR A 41 14.51 5.97 5.08
CA THR A 41 14.29 5.12 6.25
C THR A 41 15.39 4.08 6.41
N CYS A 42 15.65 3.72 7.66
CA CYS A 42 16.57 2.66 8.02
C CYS A 42 15.98 1.72 9.09
N THR A 43 16.56 0.54 9.19
CA THR A 43 16.28 -0.45 10.23
C THR A 43 17.48 -0.55 11.15
N ILE A 44 17.26 -0.41 12.47
CA ILE A 44 18.27 -0.56 13.52
C ILE A 44 18.02 -1.88 14.25
N GLU A 45 19.02 -2.74 14.31
CA GLU A 45 18.96 -4.06 14.95
C GLU A 45 19.99 -4.17 16.07
N THR A 46 19.59 -4.69 17.25
CA THR A 46 20.42 -4.73 18.48
C THR A 46 21.50 -5.79 18.51
N SER A 47 21.91 -6.34 17.37
CA SER A 47 22.68 -7.57 17.40
C SER A 47 23.69 -7.63 16.27
N TYR A 48 24.89 -7.10 16.51
CA TYR A 48 26.00 -7.34 15.60
C TYR A 48 27.33 -7.48 16.32
N ASN A 49 27.78 -8.73 16.46
CA ASN A 49 29.19 -8.98 16.71
C ASN A 49 29.93 -8.95 15.36
N PRO A 50 30.84 -7.99 15.12
CA PRO A 50 31.51 -7.85 13.82
C PRO A 50 32.39 -9.04 13.44
N ALA A 51 32.89 -9.78 14.44
CA ALA A 51 33.75 -10.94 14.23
C ALA A 51 32.95 -12.20 13.90
N SER A 52 31.81 -12.43 14.58
CA SER A 52 31.01 -13.65 14.42
C SER A 52 29.82 -13.51 13.46
N ARG A 53 29.45 -12.27 13.07
CA ARG A 53 28.26 -11.95 12.24
C ARG A 53 26.96 -12.54 12.77
N LYS A 54 26.89 -12.81 14.08
CA LYS A 54 25.73 -13.37 14.77
C LYS A 54 25.13 -12.34 15.73
N PRO A 55 23.85 -12.53 16.12
CA PRO A 55 23.24 -11.72 17.15
C PRO A 55 24.04 -11.80 18.46
N ASP A 56 24.52 -10.65 18.96
CA ASP A 56 25.19 -10.57 20.25
C ASP A 56 24.20 -10.11 21.31
N ASN A 57 23.83 -11.02 22.20
CA ASN A 57 22.91 -10.74 23.31
C ASN A 57 23.66 -10.37 24.60
N GLN A 58 25.01 -10.31 24.57
CA GLN A 58 25.79 -9.89 25.73
C GLN A 58 25.91 -8.36 25.77
N ILE A 59 24.99 -7.73 26.48
CA ILE A 59 25.14 -6.33 26.90
C ILE A 59 26.21 -6.31 28.01
N GLY A 60 27.48 -6.30 27.63
CA GLY A 60 28.58 -6.46 28.59
C GLY A 60 29.96 -6.46 27.94
N GLY A 61 30.36 -5.33 27.35
CA GLY A 61 31.70 -5.09 26.83
C GLY A 61 31.91 -3.60 26.52
N ASP A 62 33.14 -3.16 26.30
CA ASP A 62 33.49 -1.74 26.04
C ASP A 62 32.95 -1.19 24.70
N ILE A 63 32.32 -2.02 23.88
CA ILE A 63 31.84 -1.68 22.54
C ILE A 63 30.45 -2.29 22.34
N HIS A 64 29.45 -1.43 22.09
CA HIS A 64 28.11 -1.84 21.66
C HIS A 64 27.92 -1.47 20.18
N ALA A 65 27.61 -2.44 19.33
CA ALA A 65 27.32 -2.22 17.92
C ALA A 65 25.88 -2.61 17.59
N VAL A 66 25.21 -1.76 16.84
CA VAL A 66 23.93 -2.07 16.18
C VAL A 66 24.20 -2.38 14.71
N ARG A 67 23.24 -2.99 14.03
CA ARG A 67 23.24 -3.05 12.57
C ARG A 67 22.22 -2.06 12.04
N ILE A 68 22.65 -1.16 11.15
CA ILE A 68 21.78 -0.23 10.45
C ILE A 68 21.69 -0.68 9.00
N THR A 69 20.48 -0.86 8.48
CA THR A 69 20.24 -1.17 7.07
C THR A 69 19.30 -0.13 6.48
N THR A 70 19.71 0.54 5.41
CA THR A 70 18.89 1.53 4.70
C THR A 70 18.05 0.86 3.63
N ASP A 71 16.91 1.46 3.31
CA ASP A 71 16.01 0.96 2.26
C ASP A 71 16.46 1.37 0.83
N GLU A 72 17.46 2.27 0.71
CA GLU A 72 17.99 2.74 -0.58
C GLU A 72 19.38 2.16 -0.92
N GLU A 73 19.60 1.89 -2.23
CA GLU A 73 20.77 1.19 -2.78
C GLU A 73 22.03 2.04 -3.04
N ARG A 74 22.01 3.37 -2.86
CA ARG A 74 23.12 4.22 -3.38
C ARG A 74 24.48 3.96 -2.74
N ASP A 75 24.57 3.92 -1.42
CA ASP A 75 25.82 3.59 -0.69
C ASP A 75 25.60 2.91 0.66
N GLY A 76 24.34 2.68 1.03
CA GLY A 76 23.95 1.97 2.24
C GLY A 76 24.19 2.73 3.54
N ARG A 77 24.49 4.04 3.52
CA ARG A 77 24.87 4.81 4.72
C ARG A 77 23.77 5.75 5.21
N VAL A 78 23.87 6.11 6.48
CA VAL A 78 23.10 7.19 7.11
C VAL A 78 24.01 8.38 7.44
N TYR A 79 23.47 9.59 7.42
CA TYR A 79 24.23 10.84 7.46
C TYR A 79 23.74 11.80 8.55
N GLN A 80 24.66 12.64 9.01
CA GLN A 80 24.39 13.82 9.81
C GLN A 80 23.91 14.98 8.92
N ALA A 81 23.39 16.03 9.54
CA ALA A 81 22.91 17.22 8.83
C ALA A 81 24.02 17.94 8.02
N ASP A 82 25.27 17.83 8.47
CA ASP A 82 26.44 18.39 7.79
C ASP A 82 26.97 17.52 6.63
N GLY A 83 26.31 16.39 6.33
CA GLY A 83 26.72 15.46 5.29
C GLY A 83 27.83 14.48 5.69
N THR A 84 28.22 14.43 6.97
CA THR A 84 29.13 13.40 7.48
C THR A 84 28.40 12.08 7.74
N PRO A 85 28.96 10.90 7.39
CA PRO A 85 28.34 9.62 7.72
C PRO A 85 28.22 9.39 9.23
N ILE A 86 27.11 8.78 9.68
CA ILE A 86 26.92 8.35 11.06
C ILE A 86 27.52 6.96 11.25
N GLY A 87 28.52 6.86 12.13
CA GLY A 87 29.18 5.61 12.49
C GLY A 87 30.31 5.20 11.54
N ASN A 88 31.03 4.13 11.92
CA ASN A 88 32.13 3.58 11.15
C ASN A 88 31.67 2.40 10.30
N TYR A 89 32.10 2.39 9.04
CA TYR A 89 31.83 1.30 8.10
C TYR A 89 32.63 0.04 8.48
N VAL A 90 31.97 -1.11 8.53
CA VAL A 90 32.62 -2.42 8.69
C VAL A 90 32.54 -3.16 7.36
N ALA A 91 33.68 -3.41 6.72
CA ALA A 91 33.74 -4.09 5.43
C ALA A 91 33.38 -5.58 5.57
N GLY A 92 32.51 -6.10 4.69
CA GLY A 92 32.32 -7.55 4.52
C GLY A 92 30.90 -8.07 4.28
N ASP A 93 29.87 -7.23 4.37
CA ASP A 93 28.46 -7.62 4.11
C ASP A 93 27.60 -6.52 3.44
N GLY A 94 28.20 -5.37 3.12
CA GLY A 94 27.58 -4.28 2.38
C GLY A 94 26.46 -3.51 3.10
N LYS A 95 26.13 -3.84 4.36
CA LYS A 95 24.90 -3.33 5.02
C LYS A 95 25.01 -3.14 6.54
N THR A 96 26.21 -2.94 7.10
CA THR A 96 26.39 -2.92 8.56
C THR A 96 27.26 -1.74 9.03
N TRP A 97 26.74 -1.00 10.02
CA TRP A 97 27.34 0.22 10.59
C TRP A 97 27.47 0.08 12.11
N SER A 98 28.66 0.28 12.66
CA SER A 98 28.85 0.37 14.12
C SER A 98 29.10 1.81 14.54
N ASN A 99 28.30 2.34 15.48
CA ASN A 99 28.72 3.52 16.24
C ASN A 99 29.36 3.04 17.54
N ILE A 100 30.59 3.44 17.83
CA ILE A 100 31.29 3.00 19.04
C ILE A 100 30.98 4.04 20.12
N SER A 101 29.94 3.84 20.95
CA SER A 101 29.73 4.71 22.10
C SER A 101 30.42 4.18 23.36
N ILE A 102 31.61 4.76 23.58
CA ILE A 102 32.25 5.21 24.84
C ILE A 102 32.52 4.15 25.93
N LYS A 103 33.81 4.04 26.30
CA LYS A 103 34.32 3.31 27.47
C LYS A 103 33.43 3.50 28.70
N LYS A 104 33.06 2.39 29.33
CA LYS A 104 32.42 2.35 30.64
C LYS A 104 33.29 3.14 31.64
N GLY A 105 32.73 4.15 32.33
CA GLY A 105 33.38 4.85 33.44
C GLY A 105 34.04 6.21 33.17
N TRP A 106 33.78 6.88 32.03
CA TRP A 106 34.20 8.28 31.85
C TRP A 106 33.31 9.25 32.65
N GLN A 107 33.91 10.19 33.40
CA GLN A 107 33.19 11.08 34.32
C GLN A 107 32.08 11.87 33.58
N GLY A 108 30.85 11.72 34.06
CA GLY A 108 29.66 12.39 33.52
C GLY A 108 28.79 11.54 32.59
N ASN A 109 29.17 10.29 32.28
CA ASN A 109 28.37 9.43 31.42
C ASN A 109 27.41 8.57 32.26
N PRO A 110 26.08 8.70 32.07
CA PRO A 110 25.11 7.94 32.83
C PRO A 110 25.15 6.45 32.42
N GLU A 111 24.88 5.56 33.37
CA GLU A 111 24.71 4.11 33.20
C GLU A 111 23.48 3.75 32.33
N GLU A 112 23.39 4.29 31.11
CA GLU A 112 22.11 4.40 30.40
C GLU A 112 21.77 3.22 29.48
N ASP A 113 22.74 2.51 28.90
CA ASP A 113 22.48 1.43 27.92
C ASP A 113 22.47 0.03 28.55
N ALA A 114 21.67 -0.16 29.61
CA ALA A 114 21.61 -1.46 30.29
C ALA A 114 20.74 -2.50 29.55
N THR A 115 19.93 -2.08 28.57
CA THR A 115 19.00 -2.94 27.83
C THR A 115 19.05 -2.70 26.31
N ALA A 116 18.62 -3.69 25.53
CA ALA A 116 18.48 -3.57 24.08
C ALA A 116 17.56 -2.39 23.68
N SER A 117 16.52 -2.13 24.49
CA SER A 117 15.61 -1.00 24.30
C SER A 117 16.31 0.35 24.50
N ASP A 118 17.21 0.46 25.46
CA ASP A 118 17.97 1.71 25.72
C ASP A 118 18.92 2.00 24.55
N LEU A 119 19.59 0.94 24.07
CA LEU A 119 20.47 1.02 22.92
C LEU A 119 19.71 1.51 21.69
N ILE A 120 18.63 0.84 21.27
CA ILE A 120 17.82 1.30 20.13
C ILE A 120 17.35 2.74 20.33
N HIS A 121 16.85 3.09 21.52
CA HIS A 121 16.33 4.41 21.78
C HIS A 121 17.38 5.50 21.55
N ARG A 122 18.61 5.30 22.04
CA ARG A 122 19.73 6.21 21.84
C ARG A 122 20.09 6.38 20.37
N TYR A 123 20.22 5.27 19.65
CA TYR A 123 20.57 5.30 18.22
C TYR A 123 19.48 5.97 17.39
N ALA A 124 18.21 5.59 17.61
CA ALA A 124 17.08 6.21 16.95
C ALA A 124 17.03 7.72 17.25
N LYS A 125 17.30 8.14 18.49
CA LYS A 125 17.35 9.56 18.86
C LYS A 125 18.45 10.31 18.12
N HIS A 126 19.62 9.71 17.96
CA HIS A 126 20.72 10.34 17.22
C HIS A 126 20.41 10.48 15.73
N ILE A 127 19.89 9.42 15.10
CA ILE A 127 19.59 9.40 13.66
C ILE A 127 18.42 10.34 13.34
N VAL A 128 17.35 10.32 14.14
CA VAL A 128 16.21 11.25 14.01
C VAL A 128 16.62 12.69 14.37
N GLY A 129 17.60 12.86 15.26
CA GLY A 129 18.19 14.15 15.60
C GLY A 129 18.85 14.80 14.39
N ALA A 130 19.67 14.05 13.65
CA ALA A 130 20.30 14.52 12.42
C ALA A 130 19.28 15.00 11.37
N VAL A 131 18.18 14.27 11.23
CA VAL A 131 17.04 14.67 10.38
C VAL A 131 16.47 16.02 10.85
N SER A 132 16.23 16.17 12.15
CA SER A 132 15.68 17.42 12.69
C SER A 132 16.64 18.60 12.50
N GLU A 133 17.94 18.39 12.71
CA GLU A 133 19.01 19.38 12.54
C GLU A 133 19.16 19.85 11.09
N ALA A 134 18.91 18.98 10.12
CA ALA A 134 18.87 19.34 8.70
C ALA A 134 17.65 20.18 8.30
N GLY A 135 16.86 20.64 9.27
CA GLY A 135 15.70 21.51 9.06
C GLY A 135 14.40 20.75 8.78
N TYR A 136 14.40 19.43 8.94
CA TYR A 136 13.19 18.62 8.77
C TYR A 136 12.37 18.50 10.08
N SER A 137 12.22 19.61 10.80
CA SER A 137 11.49 19.69 12.06
C SER A 137 10.01 20.00 11.80
N GLU A 138 9.15 19.02 12.07
CA GLU A 138 7.68 19.10 12.06
C GLU A 138 7.00 19.17 10.68
N THR A 139 5.99 18.32 10.50
CA THR A 139 5.06 18.19 9.35
C THR A 139 5.58 17.67 8.01
N SER A 140 6.88 17.70 7.72
CA SER A 140 7.41 17.21 6.42
C SER A 140 7.76 15.72 6.38
N PHE A 141 7.78 15.01 7.52
CA PHE A 141 8.22 13.61 7.61
C PHE A 141 7.12 12.54 7.67
N LEU A 142 5.85 12.91 7.78
CA LEU A 142 4.74 11.99 7.48
C LEU A 142 4.56 11.77 5.96
N ALA A 143 5.45 12.35 5.14
CA ALA A 143 5.26 12.55 3.71
C ALA A 143 5.78 11.45 2.77
N LYS A 144 6.32 10.35 3.30
CA LYS A 144 6.56 9.13 2.50
C LYS A 144 6.27 7.87 3.32
N LEU A 145 5.08 7.83 3.93
CA LEU A 145 4.54 6.60 4.51
C LEU A 145 3.93 5.76 3.40
N GLY A 146 4.77 5.12 2.59
CA GLY A 146 4.35 4.26 1.48
C GLY A 146 4.38 4.94 0.10
N PRO A 147 3.53 4.53 -0.84
CA PRO A 147 3.64 4.92 -2.26
C PRO A 147 3.20 6.37 -2.54
N PHE A 148 2.84 7.17 -1.54
CA PHE A 148 2.22 8.47 -1.74
C PHE A 148 3.20 9.58 -2.14
N LYS A 149 2.73 10.48 -3.01
CA LYS A 149 3.41 11.71 -3.44
C LYS A 149 3.03 12.92 -2.60
N ILE A 150 2.00 12.77 -1.76
CA ILE A 150 1.52 13.80 -0.82
C ILE A 150 1.60 13.26 0.62
N PRO A 151 1.65 14.14 1.63
CA PRO A 151 1.64 13.71 3.01
C PRO A 151 0.36 12.98 3.43
N ASN A 152 0.50 11.73 3.89
CA ASN A 152 -0.59 10.96 4.49
C ASN A 152 -0.73 11.31 5.99
N THR A 153 -1.24 12.50 6.27
CA THR A 153 -1.48 12.96 7.65
C THR A 153 -2.66 12.26 8.32
N PHE A 154 -3.50 11.55 7.55
CA PHE A 154 -4.63 10.79 8.07
C PHE A 154 -4.19 9.61 8.95
N GLU A 155 -3.12 8.91 8.56
CA GLU A 155 -2.58 7.78 9.32
C GLU A 155 -2.21 8.18 10.76
N ALA A 156 -1.47 9.28 10.91
CA ALA A 156 -1.07 9.82 12.21
C ALA A 156 -2.26 10.31 13.02
N ARG A 157 -3.24 10.97 12.37
CA ARG A 157 -4.43 11.50 13.05
C ARG A 157 -5.37 10.40 13.53
N ALA A 158 -5.52 9.33 12.75
CA ALA A 158 -6.46 8.25 13.04
C ALA A 158 -5.83 7.07 13.82
N ALA A 159 -4.50 7.12 14.06
CA ALA A 159 -3.74 6.06 14.73
C ALA A 159 -3.89 4.67 14.06
N ILE A 160 -4.05 4.63 12.73
CA ILE A 160 -4.29 3.40 11.95
C ILE A 160 -3.01 2.79 11.35
N GLY A 161 -1.84 3.35 11.63
CA GLY A 161 -0.56 2.87 11.09
C GLY A 161 -0.30 1.37 11.26
N PRO A 162 -0.56 0.75 12.43
CA PRO A 162 -0.40 -0.70 12.59
C PRO A 162 -1.31 -1.54 11.67
N VAL A 163 -2.52 -1.05 11.37
CA VAL A 163 -3.46 -1.72 10.46
C VAL A 163 -3.02 -1.54 9.01
N GLN A 164 -2.59 -0.33 8.66
CA GLN A 164 -2.05 0.01 7.35
C GLN A 164 -0.76 -0.76 7.02
N GLY A 165 0.08 -1.03 8.03
CA GLY A 165 1.27 -1.88 7.89
C GLY A 165 0.98 -3.34 7.52
N ARG A 166 -0.27 -3.82 7.69
CA ARG A 166 -0.65 -5.18 7.26
C ARG A 166 -0.89 -5.29 5.75
N ILE A 167 -1.13 -4.16 5.09
CA ILE A 167 -1.49 -4.12 3.67
C ILE A 167 -0.43 -3.43 2.81
N CYS A 168 0.63 -2.88 3.40
CA CYS A 168 1.59 -2.05 2.66
C CYS A 168 2.36 -2.81 1.57
N ASP A 169 2.58 -4.11 1.74
CA ASP A 169 3.30 -4.94 0.77
C ASP A 169 2.37 -5.59 -0.27
N GLN A 170 1.06 -5.41 -0.11
CA GLN A 170 0.05 -6.05 -0.97
C GLN A 170 0.03 -5.45 -2.37
N ARG A 171 -0.16 -6.31 -3.37
CA ARG A 171 -0.34 -5.98 -4.78
C ARG A 171 -1.77 -6.33 -5.16
N ILE A 172 -2.55 -5.33 -5.57
CA ILE A 172 -3.99 -5.46 -5.76
C ILE A 172 -4.33 -5.41 -7.25
N ALA A 173 -5.10 -6.37 -7.75
CA ALA A 173 -5.75 -6.26 -9.07
C ALA A 173 -7.14 -5.64 -8.94
N ILE A 174 -7.50 -4.72 -9.83
CA ILE A 174 -8.87 -4.25 -10.03
C ILE A 174 -9.27 -4.59 -11.46
N ILE A 175 -10.21 -5.53 -11.60
CA ILE A 175 -10.63 -6.11 -12.87
C ILE A 175 -11.99 -5.51 -13.23
N GLY A 176 -12.00 -4.64 -14.24
CA GLY A 176 -13.15 -3.81 -14.60
C GLY A 176 -13.09 -2.43 -13.93
N LEU A 177 -13.16 -1.39 -14.74
CA LEU A 177 -13.15 0.04 -14.38
C LEU A 177 -14.43 0.74 -14.85
N GLY A 178 -15.56 0.02 -14.77
CA GLY A 178 -16.89 0.62 -14.77
C GLY A 178 -17.13 1.43 -13.49
N GLY A 179 -18.39 1.72 -13.17
CA GLY A 179 -18.73 2.53 -11.99
C GLY A 179 -18.17 1.93 -10.68
N THR A 180 -18.41 0.64 -10.43
CA THR A 180 -17.95 -0.04 -9.21
C THR A 180 -16.42 -0.04 -9.09
N GLY A 181 -15.72 -0.44 -10.15
CA GLY A 181 -14.26 -0.48 -10.16
C GLY A 181 -13.61 0.88 -9.98
N ALA A 182 -14.22 1.94 -10.51
CA ALA A 182 -13.75 3.31 -10.33
C ALA A 182 -13.80 3.76 -8.86
N TYR A 183 -14.87 3.43 -8.13
CA TYR A 183 -14.96 3.73 -6.70
C TYR A 183 -14.08 2.82 -5.84
N VAL A 184 -13.91 1.55 -6.22
CA VAL A 184 -12.92 0.68 -5.57
C VAL A 184 -11.53 1.29 -5.71
N LEU A 185 -11.14 1.73 -6.92
CA LEU A 185 -9.88 2.43 -7.14
C LEU A 185 -9.78 3.71 -6.30
N ASP A 186 -10.85 4.51 -6.22
CA ASP A 186 -10.84 5.73 -5.42
C ASP A 186 -10.49 5.49 -3.94
N LEU A 187 -10.98 4.38 -3.40
CA LEU A 187 -10.70 3.97 -2.03
C LEU A 187 -9.29 3.36 -1.91
N ILE A 188 -8.95 2.39 -2.76
CA ILE A 188 -7.68 1.64 -2.69
C ILE A 188 -6.48 2.54 -3.02
N ALA A 189 -6.60 3.51 -3.93
CA ALA A 189 -5.54 4.45 -4.27
C ALA A 189 -5.10 5.32 -3.07
N LYS A 190 -5.94 5.45 -2.05
CA LYS A 190 -5.65 6.19 -0.80
C LYS A 190 -5.10 5.28 0.31
N THR A 191 -4.76 4.03 -0.01
CA THR A 191 -4.17 3.05 0.92
C THR A 191 -2.68 2.80 0.58
N PRO A 192 -1.85 2.38 1.54
CA PRO A 192 -0.41 2.21 1.33
C PRO A 192 -0.04 0.91 0.61
N VAL A 193 -0.98 0.21 -0.03
CA VAL A 193 -0.70 -1.01 -0.82
C VAL A 193 0.39 -0.75 -1.84
N LYS A 194 1.29 -1.71 -2.05
CA LYS A 194 2.50 -1.54 -2.86
C LYS A 194 2.17 -1.22 -4.31
N GLU A 195 1.33 -2.04 -4.93
CA GLU A 195 0.98 -1.98 -6.35
C GLU A 195 -0.53 -2.10 -6.56
N ILE A 196 -1.07 -1.39 -7.55
CA ILE A 196 -2.45 -1.47 -7.99
C ILE A 196 -2.45 -1.71 -9.50
N HIS A 197 -2.85 -2.90 -9.92
CA HIS A 197 -2.97 -3.29 -11.32
C HIS A 197 -4.40 -3.03 -11.80
N LEU A 198 -4.53 -2.17 -12.80
CA LEU A 198 -5.80 -1.81 -13.39
C LEU A 198 -6.03 -2.61 -14.67
N LEU A 199 -7.08 -3.43 -14.74
CA LEU A 199 -7.39 -4.24 -15.92
C LEU A 199 -8.75 -3.85 -16.50
N ASP A 200 -8.73 -3.16 -17.64
CA ASP A 200 -9.93 -2.87 -18.43
C ASP A 200 -9.53 -2.59 -19.89
N SER A 201 -10.22 -3.20 -20.85
CA SER A 201 -9.97 -3.04 -22.29
C SER A 201 -10.70 -1.84 -22.90
N ASP A 202 -11.70 -1.30 -22.22
CA ASP A 202 -12.66 -0.36 -22.81
C ASP A 202 -12.07 1.05 -22.91
N ASP A 203 -12.64 1.80 -23.84
CA ASP A 203 -12.46 3.25 -23.92
C ASP A 203 -13.42 3.98 -22.97
N VAL A 204 -13.05 5.20 -22.59
CA VAL A 204 -13.91 6.09 -21.83
C VAL A 204 -15.04 6.58 -22.73
N GLU A 205 -16.27 6.28 -22.36
CA GLU A 205 -17.47 6.85 -22.96
C GLU A 205 -18.08 7.94 -22.08
N TRP A 206 -18.91 8.82 -22.65
CA TRP A 206 -19.58 9.93 -21.95
C TRP A 206 -20.26 9.51 -20.66
N HIS A 207 -20.96 8.37 -20.69
CA HIS A 207 -21.70 7.86 -19.55
C HIS A 207 -20.79 7.40 -18.41
N THR A 208 -19.50 7.13 -18.68
CA THR A 208 -18.48 6.77 -17.67
C THR A 208 -18.33 7.88 -16.64
N PHE A 209 -18.28 9.13 -17.08
CA PHE A 209 -18.11 10.29 -16.20
C PHE A 209 -19.27 10.50 -15.22
N MET A 210 -20.48 10.04 -15.57
CA MET A 210 -21.66 10.21 -14.73
C MET A 210 -21.73 9.22 -13.57
N ARG A 211 -20.83 8.22 -13.55
CA ARG A 211 -20.82 7.12 -12.57
C ARG A 211 -19.44 6.81 -12.02
N ALA A 212 -18.52 7.78 -12.10
CA ALA A 212 -17.16 7.65 -11.62
C ALA A 212 -16.80 8.84 -10.71
N PRO A 213 -15.81 8.69 -9.81
CA PRO A 213 -15.31 9.80 -9.01
C PRO A 213 -14.70 10.92 -9.87
N GLY A 214 -15.10 12.16 -9.58
CA GLY A 214 -14.53 13.36 -10.19
C GLY A 214 -15.05 13.67 -11.60
N GLY A 215 -14.70 14.86 -12.10
CA GLY A 215 -15.05 15.33 -13.45
C GLY A 215 -13.89 15.24 -14.44
N PRO A 216 -14.19 15.19 -15.75
CA PRO A 216 -13.16 15.24 -16.78
C PRO A 216 -12.61 16.65 -17.00
N THR A 217 -11.36 16.76 -17.44
CA THR A 217 -10.77 18.01 -17.93
C THR A 217 -11.15 18.28 -19.38
N ALA A 218 -10.86 19.47 -19.91
CA ALA A 218 -11.11 19.81 -21.30
C ALA A 218 -10.33 18.89 -22.27
N GLU A 219 -9.08 18.56 -21.93
CA GLU A 219 -8.22 17.66 -22.71
C GLU A 219 -8.77 16.22 -22.72
N GLU A 220 -9.31 15.76 -21.60
CA GLU A 220 -9.93 14.43 -21.49
C GLU A 220 -11.23 14.36 -22.30
N ILE A 221 -12.07 15.40 -22.24
CA ILE A 221 -13.28 15.53 -23.09
C ILE A 221 -12.90 15.45 -24.57
N GLU A 222 -11.85 16.17 -24.97
CA GLU A 222 -11.39 16.15 -26.35
C GLU A 222 -10.83 14.78 -26.76
N SER A 223 -10.14 14.09 -25.84
CA SER A 223 -9.64 12.72 -26.06
C SER A 223 -10.78 11.71 -26.21
N VAL A 224 -11.88 11.87 -25.46
CA VAL A 224 -13.10 11.07 -25.62
C VAL A 224 -13.76 11.32 -26.96
N ARG A 225 -13.87 12.58 -27.41
CA ARG A 225 -14.41 12.90 -28.76
C ARG A 225 -13.62 12.22 -29.88
N LYS A 226 -12.31 12.07 -29.70
CA LYS A 226 -11.41 11.38 -30.64
C LYS A 226 -11.41 9.86 -30.49
N GLY A 227 -12.10 9.30 -29.49
CA GLY A 227 -12.09 7.88 -29.19
C GLY A 227 -10.70 7.35 -28.81
N SER A 228 -9.86 8.19 -28.19
CA SER A 228 -8.44 7.88 -27.95
C SER A 228 -8.08 7.75 -26.46
N LEU A 229 -9.08 7.69 -25.58
CA LEU A 229 -8.87 7.64 -24.13
C LEU A 229 -9.31 6.29 -23.55
N ARG A 230 -8.34 5.42 -23.28
CA ARG A 230 -8.57 4.14 -22.57
C ARG A 230 -8.97 4.40 -21.12
N LYS A 231 -9.91 3.61 -20.57
CA LYS A 231 -10.31 3.71 -19.16
C LYS A 231 -9.13 3.58 -18.21
N VAL A 232 -8.27 2.57 -18.40
CA VAL A 232 -7.09 2.36 -17.55
C VAL A 232 -6.16 3.58 -17.51
N ASN A 233 -5.98 4.28 -18.64
CA ASN A 233 -5.11 5.45 -18.71
C ASN A 233 -5.77 6.68 -18.07
N TYR A 234 -7.07 6.86 -18.28
CA TYR A 234 -7.86 7.90 -17.61
C TYR A 234 -7.82 7.73 -16.09
N TYR A 235 -8.10 6.54 -15.57
CA TYR A 235 -8.09 6.32 -14.14
C TYR A 235 -6.68 6.37 -13.54
N HIS A 236 -5.66 5.90 -14.25
CA HIS A 236 -4.28 6.11 -13.84
C HIS A 236 -3.97 7.61 -13.69
N SER A 237 -4.33 8.46 -14.67
CA SER A 237 -4.02 9.89 -14.60
C SER A 237 -4.67 10.60 -13.41
N LYS A 238 -5.87 10.17 -13.00
CA LYS A 238 -6.60 10.75 -11.85
C LYS A 238 -5.88 10.55 -10.52
N TYR A 239 -5.15 9.45 -10.35
CA TYR A 239 -4.49 9.12 -9.09
C TYR A 239 -2.96 9.15 -9.17
N ALA A 240 -2.37 9.36 -10.35
CA ALA A 240 -0.92 9.44 -10.54
C ALA A 240 -0.26 10.61 -9.79
N SER A 241 -1.01 11.68 -9.49
CA SER A 241 -0.52 12.79 -8.64
C SER A 241 -0.57 12.46 -7.15
N LEU A 242 -1.35 11.45 -6.75
CA LEU A 242 -1.52 11.02 -5.36
C LEU A 242 -0.46 10.01 -4.93
N ARG A 243 -0.13 9.03 -5.79
CA ARG A 243 0.78 7.92 -5.47
C ARG A 243 1.48 7.33 -6.68
N GLU A 244 2.55 6.58 -6.42
CA GLU A 244 3.20 5.66 -7.35
C GLU A 244 2.58 4.26 -7.29
N GLY A 245 3.00 3.37 -8.20
CA GLY A 245 2.62 1.95 -8.19
C GLY A 245 1.20 1.67 -8.70
N ILE A 246 0.64 2.55 -9.53
CA ILE A 246 -0.58 2.24 -10.29
C ILE A 246 -0.16 1.83 -11.70
N HIS A 247 -0.54 0.62 -12.10
CA HIS A 247 -0.12 0.02 -13.38
C HIS A 247 -1.34 -0.19 -14.28
N PRO A 248 -1.49 0.61 -15.36
CA PRO A 248 -2.59 0.46 -16.30
C PRO A 248 -2.35 -0.68 -17.30
N HIS A 249 -3.30 -1.61 -17.42
CA HIS A 249 -3.27 -2.73 -18.35
C HIS A 249 -4.52 -2.74 -19.22
N ALA A 250 -4.39 -2.30 -20.47
CA ALA A 250 -5.48 -2.28 -21.45
C ALA A 250 -5.77 -3.68 -22.02
N VAL A 251 -6.16 -4.62 -21.16
CA VAL A 251 -6.28 -6.04 -21.48
C VAL A 251 -7.68 -6.55 -21.13
N ARG A 252 -8.26 -7.34 -22.04
CA ARG A 252 -9.49 -8.10 -21.80
C ARG A 252 -9.12 -9.53 -21.36
N VAL A 253 -9.69 -9.97 -20.24
CA VAL A 253 -9.46 -11.33 -19.73
C VAL A 253 -10.45 -12.28 -20.41
N ASP A 254 -9.96 -13.06 -21.38
CA ASP A 254 -10.81 -13.90 -22.24
C ASP A 254 -10.68 -15.40 -21.99
N SER A 255 -9.59 -15.84 -21.33
CA SER A 255 -9.42 -17.24 -20.94
C SER A 255 -8.64 -17.36 -19.62
N PRO A 256 -8.83 -18.46 -18.86
CA PRO A 256 -8.16 -18.60 -17.57
C PRO A 256 -6.64 -18.73 -17.74
N SER A 257 -6.20 -19.40 -18.80
CA SER A 257 -4.78 -19.56 -19.14
C SER A 257 -4.10 -18.23 -19.44
N MET A 258 -4.74 -17.36 -20.23
CA MET A 258 -4.22 -16.02 -20.52
C MET A 258 -4.09 -15.21 -19.22
N PHE A 259 -5.10 -15.26 -18.35
CA PHE A 259 -5.03 -14.49 -17.11
C PHE A 259 -3.99 -15.06 -16.14
N ARG A 260 -3.82 -16.38 -16.07
CA ARG A 260 -2.72 -16.99 -15.29
C ARG A 260 -1.34 -16.58 -15.81
N GLU A 261 -1.16 -16.47 -17.12
CA GLU A 261 0.08 -15.94 -17.70
C GLU A 261 0.31 -14.48 -17.26
N PHE A 262 -0.72 -13.63 -17.34
CA PHE A 262 -0.65 -12.27 -16.83
C PHE A 262 -0.25 -12.23 -15.36
N LEU A 263 -0.90 -13.05 -14.50
CA LEU A 263 -0.60 -13.13 -13.07
C LEU A 263 0.83 -13.61 -12.78
N SER A 264 1.42 -14.43 -13.66
CA SER A 264 2.81 -14.88 -13.51
C SER A 264 3.83 -13.77 -13.74
N VAL A 265 3.51 -12.82 -14.64
CA VAL A 265 4.34 -11.65 -14.95
C VAL A 265 4.06 -10.49 -13.98
N HIS A 266 2.82 -10.39 -13.53
CA HIS A 266 2.32 -9.37 -12.62
C HIS A 266 1.70 -10.03 -11.39
N PRO A 267 2.53 -10.43 -10.40
CA PRO A 267 2.03 -11.11 -9.22
C PRO A 267 1.09 -10.20 -8.44
N VAL A 268 -0.06 -10.73 -8.04
CA VAL A 268 -1.03 -10.02 -7.20
C VAL A 268 -1.38 -10.87 -5.98
N ASP A 269 -1.58 -10.21 -4.85
CA ASP A 269 -1.89 -10.85 -3.57
C ASP A 269 -3.41 -10.87 -3.32
N PHE A 270 -4.16 -10.00 -3.99
CA PHE A 270 -5.60 -9.87 -3.84
C PHE A 270 -6.23 -9.25 -5.08
N ALA A 271 -7.50 -9.59 -5.39
CA ALA A 271 -8.22 -9.00 -6.51
C ALA A 271 -9.62 -8.47 -6.14
N PHE A 272 -10.02 -7.37 -6.78
CA PHE A 272 -11.40 -6.92 -6.87
C PHE A 272 -11.93 -7.20 -8.27
N VAL A 273 -13.00 -7.98 -8.37
CA VAL A 273 -13.70 -8.27 -9.63
C VAL A 273 -14.92 -7.37 -9.72
N CYS A 274 -14.89 -6.45 -10.69
CA CYS A 274 -15.87 -5.38 -10.90
C CYS A 274 -16.35 -5.35 -12.37
N ILE A 275 -16.39 -6.51 -13.01
CA ILE A 275 -16.80 -6.63 -14.42
C ILE A 275 -18.32 -6.76 -14.54
N ASP A 276 -18.86 -6.16 -15.60
CA ASP A 276 -20.28 -6.23 -15.88
C ASP A 276 -20.69 -7.63 -16.38
N GLN A 277 -21.89 -8.06 -15.98
CA GLN A 277 -22.53 -9.27 -16.47
C GLN A 277 -23.35 -8.94 -17.71
N LEU A 278 -22.80 -9.14 -18.90
CA LEU A 278 -23.60 -9.02 -20.13
C LEU A 278 -24.54 -10.22 -20.27
N THR A 279 -25.80 -9.93 -20.58
CA THR A 279 -26.89 -10.91 -20.79
C THR A 279 -26.78 -11.71 -22.08
N ASP A 280 -25.91 -11.32 -23.01
CA ASP A 280 -25.71 -12.00 -24.31
C ASP A 280 -24.63 -13.09 -24.23
N GLY A 281 -24.73 -13.99 -23.25
CA GLY A 281 -23.86 -15.17 -23.13
C GLY A 281 -22.45 -14.94 -22.57
N ASP A 282 -22.04 -13.69 -22.30
CA ASP A 282 -20.69 -13.33 -21.83
C ASP A 282 -20.49 -13.54 -20.30
N SER A 283 -21.43 -14.21 -19.63
CA SER A 283 -21.25 -14.73 -18.25
C SER A 283 -20.01 -15.63 -18.10
N ALA A 284 -19.50 -16.17 -19.22
CA ALA A 284 -18.24 -16.87 -19.30
C ALA A 284 -17.05 -16.02 -18.81
N ARG A 285 -17.08 -14.70 -18.96
CA ARG A 285 -15.94 -13.84 -18.60
C ARG A 285 -15.69 -13.77 -17.09
N GLN A 286 -16.75 -13.70 -16.29
CA GLN A 286 -16.63 -13.78 -14.83
C GLN A 286 -16.12 -15.15 -14.39
N ASP A 287 -16.72 -16.22 -14.93
CA ASP A 287 -16.28 -17.59 -14.65
C ASP A 287 -14.80 -17.78 -15.01
N VAL A 288 -14.35 -17.20 -16.13
CA VAL A 288 -12.93 -17.22 -16.56
C VAL A 288 -12.02 -16.55 -15.53
N VAL A 289 -12.39 -15.36 -15.06
CA VAL A 289 -11.61 -14.61 -14.05
C VAL A 289 -11.58 -15.38 -12.73
N TYR A 290 -12.73 -15.86 -12.26
CA TYR A 290 -12.82 -16.62 -11.01
C TYR A 290 -12.04 -17.94 -11.08
N CYS A 291 -12.10 -18.67 -12.20
CA CYS A 291 -11.29 -19.86 -12.43
C CYS A 291 -9.81 -19.55 -12.29
N ALA A 292 -9.32 -18.53 -13.00
CA ALA A 292 -7.90 -18.18 -12.98
C ALA A 292 -7.42 -17.71 -11.61
N LEU A 293 -8.20 -16.89 -10.89
CA LEU A 293 -7.85 -16.44 -9.54
C LEU A 293 -7.85 -17.60 -8.54
N SER A 294 -8.84 -18.49 -8.63
CA SER A 294 -8.92 -19.70 -7.81
C SER A 294 -7.72 -20.63 -8.06
N GLU A 295 -7.41 -20.92 -9.32
CA GLU A 295 -6.26 -21.74 -9.72
C GLU A 295 -4.90 -21.11 -9.34
N ALA A 296 -4.82 -19.78 -9.32
CA ALA A 296 -3.63 -19.04 -8.91
C ALA A 296 -3.57 -18.80 -7.39
N GLU A 297 -4.52 -19.33 -6.62
CA GLU A 297 -4.63 -19.13 -5.16
C GLU A 297 -4.69 -17.65 -4.74
N VAL A 298 -5.27 -16.79 -5.58
CA VAL A 298 -5.47 -15.37 -5.29
C VAL A 298 -6.85 -15.16 -4.65
N PRO A 299 -6.94 -14.70 -3.39
CA PRO A 299 -8.21 -14.33 -2.78
C PRO A 299 -8.82 -13.10 -3.48
N PHE A 300 -10.15 -13.04 -3.56
CA PHE A 300 -10.82 -11.96 -4.28
C PHE A 300 -12.20 -11.60 -3.72
N ILE A 301 -12.59 -10.35 -3.97
CA ILE A 301 -13.96 -9.86 -3.77
C ILE A 301 -14.60 -9.60 -5.13
N ASP A 302 -15.76 -10.21 -5.36
CA ASP A 302 -16.68 -9.85 -6.43
C ASP A 302 -17.62 -8.76 -5.95
N SER A 303 -17.74 -7.67 -6.71
CA SER A 303 -18.60 -6.54 -6.37
C SER A 303 -19.27 -5.95 -7.61
N GLY A 304 -20.57 -5.76 -7.52
CA GLY A 304 -21.36 -5.21 -8.62
C GLY A 304 -22.60 -4.48 -8.12
N VAL A 305 -23.05 -3.50 -8.89
CA VAL A 305 -24.35 -2.84 -8.70
C VAL A 305 -25.09 -2.96 -10.02
N SER A 306 -26.40 -3.10 -10.05
CA SER A 306 -27.18 -3.01 -11.28
C SER A 306 -28.47 -2.27 -11.03
N ILE A 307 -28.92 -1.48 -12.01
CA ILE A 307 -30.19 -0.78 -11.94
C ILE A 307 -31.01 -1.13 -13.18
N THR A 308 -32.25 -1.56 -12.97
CA THR A 308 -33.25 -1.70 -14.05
C THR A 308 -34.41 -0.74 -13.78
N VAL A 309 -35.05 -0.29 -14.85
CA VAL A 309 -36.27 0.52 -14.77
C VAL A 309 -37.39 -0.31 -15.38
N GLU A 310 -38.36 -0.68 -14.56
CA GLU A 310 -39.52 -1.49 -14.94
C GLU A 310 -40.77 -0.78 -14.41
N ASP A 311 -41.79 -0.62 -15.25
CA ASP A 311 -43.08 0.00 -14.90
C ASP A 311 -42.97 1.39 -14.22
N GLY A 312 -41.99 2.19 -14.63
CA GLY A 312 -41.75 3.53 -14.06
C GLY A 312 -41.15 3.52 -12.66
N ALA A 313 -40.76 2.35 -12.14
CA ALA A 313 -40.04 2.17 -10.89
C ALA A 313 -38.57 1.78 -11.14
N VAL A 314 -37.70 2.17 -10.21
CA VAL A 314 -36.28 1.81 -10.23
C VAL A 314 -36.08 0.58 -9.36
N ARG A 315 -35.51 -0.49 -9.95
CA ARG A 315 -35.07 -1.68 -9.23
C ARG A 315 -33.56 -1.71 -9.21
N GLY A 316 -32.98 -1.88 -8.03
CA GLY A 316 -31.54 -2.06 -7.84
C GLY A 316 -31.19 -3.49 -7.42
N ALA A 317 -30.00 -3.96 -7.79
CA ALA A 317 -29.36 -5.11 -7.17
C ALA A 317 -27.91 -4.77 -6.83
N VAL A 318 -27.41 -5.33 -5.74
CA VAL A 318 -26.03 -5.19 -5.29
C VAL A 318 -25.49 -6.57 -5.01
N THR A 319 -24.28 -6.84 -5.49
CA THR A 319 -23.55 -8.08 -5.25
C THR A 319 -22.28 -7.73 -4.49
N THR A 320 -21.99 -8.45 -3.42
CA THR A 320 -20.68 -8.46 -2.78
C THR A 320 -20.43 -9.85 -2.24
N SER A 321 -19.43 -10.54 -2.80
CA SER A 321 -19.03 -11.89 -2.39
C SER A 321 -17.52 -11.91 -2.19
N ALA A 322 -17.04 -12.55 -1.12
CA ALA A 322 -15.63 -12.69 -0.83
C ALA A 322 -15.23 -14.16 -0.87
N TYR A 323 -14.09 -14.44 -1.50
CA TYR A 323 -13.58 -15.78 -1.69
C TYR A 323 -12.12 -15.84 -1.24
N GLU A 324 -11.83 -16.81 -0.37
CA GLU A 324 -10.47 -17.12 0.08
C GLU A 324 -9.63 -17.73 -1.06
N ALA A 325 -8.31 -17.73 -0.88
CA ALA A 325 -7.35 -18.35 -1.78
C ALA A 325 -7.76 -19.80 -2.13
N GLY A 326 -7.76 -20.14 -3.42
CA GLY A 326 -8.10 -21.48 -3.89
C GLY A 326 -9.58 -21.85 -3.79
N SER A 327 -10.45 -20.95 -3.32
CA SER A 327 -11.87 -21.26 -3.15
C SER A 327 -12.54 -21.52 -4.51
N VAL A 328 -13.33 -22.59 -4.56
CA VAL A 328 -14.23 -22.91 -5.69
C VAL A 328 -15.70 -22.70 -5.34
N ALA A 329 -16.00 -22.18 -4.14
CA ALA A 329 -17.36 -21.99 -3.65
C ALA A 329 -18.19 -21.02 -4.51
N TRP A 330 -17.54 -20.17 -5.30
CA TRP A 330 -18.18 -19.31 -6.29
C TRP A 330 -19.00 -20.08 -7.34
N LYS A 331 -18.67 -21.36 -7.59
CA LYS A 331 -19.43 -22.24 -8.49
C LYS A 331 -20.84 -22.55 -7.98
N ASP A 332 -21.01 -22.57 -6.66
CA ASP A 332 -22.27 -22.92 -5.99
C ASP A 332 -22.98 -21.66 -5.44
N ALA A 333 -22.21 -20.65 -5.03
CA ALA A 333 -22.69 -19.43 -4.37
C ALA A 333 -23.29 -18.40 -5.34
N ILE A 334 -22.97 -18.50 -6.64
CA ILE A 334 -23.60 -17.72 -7.69
C ILE A 334 -24.66 -18.62 -8.31
N PRO A 335 -25.90 -18.64 -7.75
CA PRO A 335 -26.94 -19.51 -8.28
C PRO A 335 -27.14 -19.21 -9.76
N ASN A 336 -27.59 -20.24 -10.49
CA ASN A 336 -28.24 -20.14 -11.79
C ASN A 336 -29.52 -19.28 -11.75
N ALA A 337 -29.54 -18.14 -11.04
CA ALA A 337 -30.43 -17.01 -11.24
C ALA A 337 -30.15 -16.31 -12.59
N ARG A 338 -29.82 -17.13 -13.59
CA ARG A 338 -29.78 -16.88 -15.02
C ARG A 338 -31.22 -16.99 -15.53
N VAL A 339 -32.14 -16.26 -14.89
CA VAL A 339 -33.57 -16.28 -15.18
C VAL A 339 -33.77 -15.81 -16.61
N GLU A 340 -34.38 -16.68 -17.42
CA GLU A 340 -34.93 -16.35 -18.73
C GLU A 340 -35.69 -15.03 -18.66
N GLY A 341 -35.15 -14.02 -19.33
CA GLY A 341 -35.71 -12.68 -19.32
C GLY A 341 -34.74 -11.73 -19.97
N ASN A 342 -35.00 -11.42 -21.24
CA ASN A 342 -34.28 -10.40 -21.98
C ASN A 342 -34.66 -9.04 -21.34
N VAL A 343 -33.87 -8.55 -20.39
CA VAL A 343 -34.08 -7.24 -19.74
C VAL A 343 -33.01 -6.29 -20.24
N PRO A 344 -33.32 -5.36 -21.16
CA PRO A 344 -32.42 -4.28 -21.54
C PRO A 344 -32.25 -3.35 -20.33
N GLY A 345 -31.06 -3.31 -19.74
CA GLY A 345 -30.80 -2.47 -18.58
C GLY A 345 -29.31 -2.26 -18.32
N TYR A 346 -28.94 -1.03 -17.94
CA TYR A 346 -27.57 -0.67 -17.59
C TYR A 346 -27.18 -1.21 -16.22
N ARG A 347 -26.15 -2.04 -16.20
CA ARG A 347 -25.57 -2.56 -14.97
C ARG A 347 -24.34 -1.71 -14.61
N ASN A 348 -24.04 -1.62 -13.32
CA ASN A 348 -23.08 -0.74 -12.64
C ASN A 348 -23.40 0.76 -12.71
N VAL A 349 -24.63 1.15 -12.35
CA VAL A 349 -25.03 2.56 -12.20
C VAL A 349 -25.22 2.86 -10.71
N GLN A 350 -24.67 4.00 -10.25
CA GLN A 350 -24.98 4.57 -8.94
C GLN A 350 -25.82 5.83 -9.15
N LEU A 351 -27.10 5.81 -8.77
CA LEU A 351 -27.95 6.99 -8.73
C LEU A 351 -28.17 7.38 -7.27
N ALA A 352 -27.91 8.64 -6.93
CA ALA A 352 -28.35 9.19 -5.65
C ALA A 352 -29.87 9.33 -5.67
N ILE A 353 -30.58 8.48 -4.95
CA ILE A 353 -32.03 8.63 -4.77
C ILE A 353 -32.26 9.71 -3.72
N ALA A 354 -32.47 10.95 -4.18
CA ALA A 354 -33.01 12.01 -3.33
C ALA A 354 -34.54 11.85 -3.29
N THR A 355 -35.07 11.27 -2.22
CA THR A 355 -36.52 11.25 -2.01
C THR A 355 -36.98 12.67 -1.65
N SER A 356 -37.52 13.41 -2.63
CA SER A 356 -38.35 14.58 -2.30
C SER A 356 -39.73 14.07 -1.90
N SER A 357 -39.96 13.93 -0.60
CA SER A 357 -41.32 13.82 -0.09
C SER A 357 -41.99 15.20 -0.26
N TYR A 358 -42.57 15.46 -1.43
CA TYR A 358 -43.65 16.44 -1.56
C TYR A 358 -44.84 15.90 -0.78
N ARG A 359 -44.94 16.26 0.50
CA ARG A 359 -46.22 16.23 1.21
C ARG A 359 -47.05 17.41 0.70
N LYS A 360 -48.18 17.10 0.08
CA LYS A 360 -49.26 18.07 -0.18
C LYS A 360 -49.84 18.61 1.11
#